data_AF-A0A8C2BK69-F1
#
_entry.id   AF-A0A8C2BK69-F1
#
_cell.length_a   1.000
_cell.length_b   1.000
_cell.length_c   1.000
_cell.angle_alpha   90.00
_cell.angle_beta   90.00
_cell.angle_gamma   90.00
#
_symmetry.space_group_name_H-M   'P 1'
#
loop_
_entity.id
_entity.type
_entity.pdbx_description
1 polymer ?
#
loop_
_entity_poly.entity_id
_entity_poly.type
_entity_poly.pdbx_seq_one_letter_code
_entity_poly.pdbx_strand_id
1 'polypeptide(L)'
;MPPKKQRKMSDSPDAMQNKTFNQTVEKLRTLCEENEEKKKKITGELQKIEEKYSLKLSTEVKVVNDSIHGHIELHPLLVKIIDTPQFQRLRHIKQLGGAYWVFPGASHNRFEHSIGVAYLAGCMVKSLQEKQPELHITNRDILCVTIAGLCHDLGHGPFSHLFDKKFIPAVQSDANWKHEDASVNMFCHMVEENNLEPLMVSYGLDMENDLTFIDELIKGVDTKEKDWPAKGRTEDKAFLYEIVANKRNSIDVDKWDYFARDCHYLGISKSFDHQRLLKFARVCKVEIDDGSNNAEKPKRLSICYRDKVPDTFDNIANLCYTPIYALQCHKQIYHQKRLCYLIYCLIIIFLWSFLNILQILLFPLFSTFISIQFNSIQFNMCFAGMTIVTMYCLSIVFTLNLEQIYMQQKHACI
;
A
#
# COMPACT_ATOMS: atom_id res chain seq x y z
N MET A 1 -35.72 36.45 -105.11
CA MET A 1 -35.20 35.46 -104.13
C MET A 1 -34.77 36.21 -102.87
N PRO A 2 -35.33 35.91 -101.68
CA PRO A 2 -34.93 36.58 -100.44
C PRO A 2 -33.67 35.96 -99.84
N PRO A 3 -32.82 36.72 -99.11
CA PRO A 3 -31.64 36.18 -98.46
C PRO A 3 -32.02 35.34 -97.23
N LYS A 4 -31.38 34.17 -97.10
CA LYS A 4 -31.54 33.22 -95.99
C LYS A 4 -31.15 33.88 -94.66
N LYS A 5 -32.08 33.94 -93.70
CA LYS A 5 -31.80 34.23 -92.28
C LYS A 5 -30.86 33.16 -91.72
N GLN A 6 -29.67 33.55 -91.26
CA GLN A 6 -28.84 32.72 -90.39
C GLN A 6 -29.55 32.51 -89.04
N ARG A 7 -29.84 31.26 -88.71
CA ARG A 7 -30.31 30.84 -87.38
C ARG A 7 -29.12 30.96 -86.41
N LYS A 8 -29.27 31.73 -85.32
CA LYS A 8 -28.38 31.64 -84.16
C LYS A 8 -28.41 30.19 -83.66
N MET A 9 -27.25 29.51 -83.68
CA MET A 9 -27.08 28.26 -82.96
C MET A 9 -27.15 28.57 -81.47
N SER A 10 -28.16 28.03 -80.81
CA SER A 10 -28.30 27.96 -79.37
C SER A 10 -27.15 27.15 -78.76
N ASP A 11 -26.56 27.64 -77.67
CA ASP A 11 -25.56 26.93 -76.88
C ASP A 11 -26.06 25.51 -76.54
N SER A 12 -25.19 24.51 -76.70
CA SER A 12 -25.58 23.10 -76.51
C SER A 12 -25.83 22.79 -75.02
N PRO A 13 -26.74 21.84 -74.70
CA PRO A 13 -27.04 21.44 -73.32
C PRO A 13 -25.81 20.98 -72.52
N ASP A 14 -24.78 20.45 -73.18
CA ASP A 14 -23.53 19.97 -72.59
C ASP A 14 -22.68 21.09 -71.97
N ALA A 15 -22.69 22.30 -72.55
CA ALA A 15 -21.90 23.42 -72.03
C ALA A 15 -22.47 23.96 -70.70
N MET A 16 -23.79 23.89 -70.52
CA MET A 16 -24.48 24.35 -69.31
C MET A 16 -24.38 23.33 -68.17
N GLN A 17 -24.40 22.02 -68.48
CA GLN A 17 -24.15 20.95 -67.50
C GLN A 17 -22.71 20.95 -66.98
N ASN A 18 -21.71 21.14 -67.85
CA ASN A 18 -20.30 21.20 -67.43
C ASN A 18 -19.99 22.39 -66.52
N LYS A 19 -20.61 23.56 -66.76
CA LYS A 19 -20.43 24.75 -65.92
C LYS A 19 -21.01 24.56 -64.51
N THR A 20 -22.17 23.91 -64.42
CA THR A 20 -22.85 23.64 -63.14
C THR A 20 -22.12 22.57 -62.32
N PHE A 21 -21.58 21.54 -63.00
CA PHE A 21 -20.75 20.51 -62.38
C PHE A 21 -19.45 21.10 -61.81
N ASN A 22 -18.72 21.89 -62.59
CA ASN A 22 -17.48 22.53 -62.15
C ASN A 22 -17.70 23.50 -60.97
N GLN A 23 -18.81 24.24 -60.96
CA GLN A 23 -19.18 25.09 -59.82
C GLN A 23 -19.50 24.28 -58.56
N THR A 24 -20.07 23.09 -58.70
CA THR A 24 -20.38 22.20 -57.57
C THR A 24 -19.11 21.55 -57.02
N VAL A 25 -18.20 21.11 -57.90
CA VAL A 25 -16.89 20.56 -57.50
C VAL A 25 -16.06 21.59 -56.76
N GLU A 26 -16.05 22.85 -57.22
CA GLU A 26 -15.28 23.90 -56.55
C GLU A 26 -15.86 24.26 -55.18
N LYS A 27 -17.19 24.28 -55.04
CA LYS A 27 -17.86 24.41 -53.73
C LYS A 27 -17.54 23.26 -52.79
N LEU A 28 -17.45 22.03 -53.31
CA LEU A 28 -17.07 20.86 -52.50
C LEU A 28 -15.61 20.94 -52.08
N ARG A 29 -14.71 21.43 -52.93
CA ARG A 29 -13.29 21.66 -52.58
C ARG A 29 -13.14 22.69 -51.48
N THR A 30 -13.78 23.84 -51.60
CA THR A 30 -13.71 24.88 -50.55
C THR A 30 -14.30 24.39 -49.23
N LEU A 31 -15.43 23.64 -49.26
CA LEU A 31 -15.98 23.01 -48.06
C LEU A 31 -15.04 21.96 -47.44
N CYS A 32 -14.32 21.19 -48.25
CA CYS A 32 -13.31 20.25 -47.77
C CYS A 32 -12.12 20.98 -47.12
N GLU A 33 -11.62 22.05 -47.74
CA GLU A 33 -10.53 22.88 -47.21
C GLU A 33 -10.91 23.54 -45.87
N GLU A 34 -12.11 24.14 -45.78
CA GLU A 34 -12.63 24.73 -44.54
C GLU A 34 -12.77 23.68 -43.42
N ASN A 35 -13.17 22.45 -43.76
CA ASN A 35 -13.27 21.35 -42.81
C ASN A 35 -11.90 20.84 -42.36
N GLU A 36 -10.90 20.80 -43.23
CA GLU A 36 -9.53 20.49 -42.83
C GLU A 36 -8.94 21.55 -41.91
N GLU A 37 -9.22 22.82 -42.16
CA GLU A 37 -8.75 23.93 -41.32
C GLU A 37 -9.40 23.91 -39.94
N LYS A 38 -10.71 23.67 -39.87
CA LYS A 38 -11.43 23.42 -38.60
C LYS A 38 -10.88 22.21 -37.86
N LYS A 39 -10.59 21.11 -38.57
CA LYS A 39 -9.99 19.91 -37.98
C LYS A 39 -8.62 20.21 -37.40
N LYS A 40 -7.74 20.92 -38.12
CA LYS A 40 -6.42 21.36 -37.60
C LYS A 40 -6.56 22.23 -36.35
N LYS A 41 -7.53 23.15 -36.33
CA LYS A 41 -7.78 24.01 -35.18
C LYS A 41 -8.24 23.20 -33.95
N ILE A 42 -9.20 22.29 -34.12
CA ILE A 42 -9.69 21.41 -33.05
C ILE A 42 -8.57 20.50 -32.55
N THR A 43 -7.78 19.89 -33.44
CA THR A 43 -6.63 19.05 -33.04
C THR A 43 -5.58 19.85 -32.27
N GLY A 44 -5.30 21.10 -32.67
CA GLY A 44 -4.38 21.98 -31.95
C GLY A 44 -4.92 22.42 -30.58
N GLU A 45 -6.23 22.65 -30.45
CA GLU A 45 -6.87 22.94 -29.16
C GLU A 45 -6.91 21.71 -28.26
N LEU A 46 -7.18 20.52 -28.81
CA LEU A 46 -7.09 19.24 -28.10
C LEU A 46 -5.67 18.96 -27.63
N GLN A 47 -4.65 19.19 -28.45
CA GLN A 47 -3.24 19.09 -28.02
C GLN A 47 -2.92 20.05 -26.89
N LYS A 48 -3.42 21.29 -26.91
CA LYS A 48 -3.22 22.25 -25.82
C LYS A 48 -3.96 21.86 -24.53
N ILE A 49 -5.15 21.26 -24.67
CA ILE A 49 -5.92 20.73 -23.53
C ILE A 49 -5.21 19.48 -22.98
N GLU A 50 -4.75 18.56 -23.83
CA GLU A 50 -3.91 17.44 -23.45
C GLU A 50 -2.59 17.91 -22.83
N GLU A 51 -1.96 18.99 -23.29
CA GLU A 51 -0.73 19.51 -22.68
C GLU A 51 -0.99 20.20 -21.34
N LYS A 52 -2.19 20.77 -21.15
CA LYS A 52 -2.65 21.43 -19.93
C LYS A 52 -3.17 20.45 -18.86
N TYR A 53 -3.80 19.36 -19.28
CA TYR A 53 -4.42 18.34 -18.41
C TYR A 53 -3.74 16.97 -18.48
N SER A 54 -2.76 16.77 -19.36
CA SER A 54 -1.78 15.72 -19.15
C SER A 54 -1.23 15.94 -17.76
N LEU A 55 -1.14 14.86 -17.02
CA LEU A 55 -0.30 14.77 -15.85
C LEU A 55 1.11 15.12 -16.31
N LYS A 56 1.44 16.41 -16.41
CA LYS A 56 2.83 16.86 -16.40
C LYS A 56 3.39 16.14 -15.19
N LEU A 57 4.37 15.28 -15.44
CA LEU A 57 5.26 14.77 -14.42
C LEU A 57 5.73 16.01 -13.67
N SER A 58 5.11 16.28 -12.53
CA SER A 58 5.59 17.33 -11.64
C SER A 58 6.97 16.87 -11.24
N THR A 59 8.00 17.42 -11.86
CA THR A 59 9.40 17.17 -11.48
C THR A 59 9.74 17.84 -10.15
N GLU A 60 8.83 18.65 -9.62
CA GLU A 60 8.98 19.39 -8.39
C GLU A 60 8.78 18.47 -7.18
N VAL A 61 9.73 18.57 -6.25
CA VAL A 61 9.68 17.94 -4.94
C VAL A 61 8.50 18.52 -4.16
N LYS A 62 7.68 17.65 -3.56
CA LYS A 62 6.56 18.07 -2.71
C LYS A 62 7.02 18.10 -1.26
N VAL A 63 6.75 19.20 -0.56
CA VAL A 63 7.03 19.31 0.88
C VAL A 63 5.76 19.01 1.67
N VAL A 64 5.87 18.11 2.65
CA VAL A 64 4.81 17.78 3.61
C VAL A 64 5.32 18.13 5.01
N ASN A 65 4.45 18.70 5.84
CA ASN A 65 4.77 18.96 7.24
C ASN A 65 4.29 17.77 8.11
N ASP A 66 5.22 17.05 8.72
CA ASP A 66 4.97 15.96 9.65
C ASP A 66 5.28 16.41 11.08
N SER A 67 4.44 16.02 12.05
CA SER A 67 4.56 16.46 13.43
C SER A 67 5.78 15.88 14.17
N ILE A 68 6.38 14.81 13.65
CA ILE A 68 7.53 14.12 14.24
C ILE A 68 8.83 14.57 13.57
N HIS A 69 8.83 14.66 12.24
CA HIS A 69 10.04 14.90 11.45
C HIS A 69 10.14 16.31 10.86
N GLY A 70 9.12 17.15 11.04
CA GLY A 70 9.06 18.49 10.46
C GLY A 70 8.80 18.46 8.96
N HIS A 71 9.53 19.27 8.19
CA HIS A 71 9.36 19.35 6.74
C HIS A 71 10.03 18.16 6.04
N ILE A 72 9.21 17.31 5.42
CA ILE A 72 9.63 16.16 4.63
C ILE A 72 9.53 16.50 3.14
N GLU A 73 10.64 16.33 2.43
CA GLU A 73 10.71 16.40 0.98
C GLU A 73 10.39 15.05 0.34
N LEU A 74 9.41 15.03 -0.56
CA LEU A 74 8.96 13.83 -1.26
C LEU A 74 9.30 13.91 -2.74
N HIS A 75 9.99 12.88 -3.22
CA HIS A 75 10.26 12.68 -4.64
C HIS A 75 8.93 12.56 -5.41
N PRO A 76 8.80 13.13 -6.62
CA PRO A 76 7.60 13.05 -7.44
C PRO A 76 6.98 11.66 -7.59
N LEU A 77 7.82 10.63 -7.78
CA LEU A 77 7.35 9.24 -7.87
C LEU A 77 6.65 8.78 -6.58
N LEU A 78 7.19 9.14 -5.41
CA LEU A 78 6.56 8.82 -4.12
C LEU A 78 5.22 9.54 -4.00
N VAL A 79 5.12 10.79 -4.47
CA VAL A 79 3.83 11.52 -4.49
C VAL A 79 2.79 10.78 -5.33
N LYS A 80 3.18 10.25 -6.49
CA LYS A 80 2.28 9.46 -7.34
C LYS A 80 1.85 8.15 -6.69
N ILE A 81 2.75 7.46 -5.98
CA ILE A 81 2.43 6.27 -5.19
C ILE A 81 1.47 6.63 -4.04
N ILE A 82 1.75 7.73 -3.33
CA ILE A 82 0.93 8.22 -2.21
C ILE A 82 -0.48 8.56 -2.69
N ASP A 83 -0.62 9.20 -3.84
CA ASP A 83 -1.89 9.65 -4.41
C ASP A 83 -2.69 8.51 -5.11
N THR A 84 -2.47 7.25 -4.71
CA THR A 84 -3.26 6.09 -5.15
C THR A 84 -4.30 5.67 -4.09
N PRO A 85 -5.43 5.05 -4.48
CA PRO A 85 -6.39 4.51 -3.52
C PRO A 85 -5.77 3.51 -2.54
N GLN A 86 -4.87 2.65 -3.03
CA GLN A 86 -4.22 1.59 -2.27
C GLN A 86 -3.36 2.15 -1.12
N PHE A 87 -2.70 3.29 -1.33
CA PHE A 87 -1.94 4.00 -0.28
C PHE A 87 -2.83 4.90 0.58
N GLN A 88 -3.74 5.68 -0.02
CA GLN A 88 -4.65 6.58 0.71
C GLN A 88 -5.52 5.83 1.71
N ARG A 89 -5.82 4.54 1.48
CA ARG A 89 -6.57 3.71 2.44
C ARG A 89 -5.93 3.68 3.83
N LEU A 90 -4.60 3.83 3.93
CA LEU A 90 -3.88 3.80 5.20
C LEU A 90 -4.30 4.93 6.15
N ARG A 91 -4.97 5.99 5.64
CA ARG A 91 -5.58 7.05 6.46
C ARG A 91 -6.71 6.54 7.34
N HIS A 92 -7.26 5.37 7.03
CA HIS A 92 -8.39 4.78 7.71
C HIS A 92 -7.99 3.60 8.62
N ILE A 93 -6.69 3.35 8.78
CA ILE A 93 -6.17 2.24 9.60
C ILE A 93 -5.36 2.81 10.76
N LYS A 94 -5.92 2.73 11.98
CA LYS A 94 -5.27 3.22 13.21
C LYS A 94 -3.98 2.46 13.49
N GLN A 95 -2.90 3.18 13.77
CA GLN A 95 -1.57 2.60 14.03
C GLN A 95 -1.63 1.57 15.18
N LEU A 96 -2.21 2.00 16.29
CA LEU A 96 -2.35 1.21 17.52
C LEU A 96 -3.74 0.55 17.66
N GLY A 97 -4.50 0.47 16.57
CA GLY A 97 -5.81 -0.20 16.52
C GLY A 97 -6.75 0.28 17.63
N GLY A 98 -7.16 -0.65 18.50
CA GLY A 98 -8.10 -0.36 19.58
C GLY A 98 -7.52 0.48 20.73
N ALA A 99 -6.20 0.69 20.80
CA ALA A 99 -5.59 1.54 21.82
C ALA A 99 -6.15 2.97 21.79
N TYR A 100 -6.62 3.44 20.64
CA TYR A 100 -7.29 4.74 20.50
C TYR A 100 -8.48 4.94 21.46
N TRP A 101 -9.20 3.87 21.82
CA TRP A 101 -10.33 3.96 22.78
C TRP A 101 -9.88 4.04 24.24
N VAL A 102 -8.61 3.76 24.53
CA VAL A 102 -8.01 3.87 25.87
C VAL A 102 -7.17 5.16 25.96
N PHE A 103 -6.42 5.45 24.91
CA PHE A 103 -5.57 6.61 24.75
C PHE A 103 -6.15 7.49 23.64
N PRO A 104 -6.96 8.52 23.96
CA PRO A 104 -7.60 9.36 22.95
C PRO A 104 -6.58 10.13 22.09
N GLY A 105 -5.35 10.30 22.59
CA GLY A 105 -4.23 10.85 21.83
C GLY A 105 -3.73 9.93 20.71
N ALA A 106 -3.88 8.60 20.82
CA ALA A 106 -3.45 7.61 19.82
C ALA A 106 -4.36 7.58 18.57
N SER A 107 -4.61 8.75 17.99
CA SER A 107 -5.51 8.97 16.86
C SER A 107 -4.85 8.79 15.50
N HIS A 108 -3.53 8.61 15.48
CA HIS A 108 -2.72 8.46 14.28
C HIS A 108 -2.98 7.13 13.55
N ASN A 109 -2.72 7.16 12.25
CA ASN A 109 -2.93 6.08 11.31
C ASN A 109 -1.61 5.64 10.67
N ARG A 110 -1.68 4.51 9.97
CA ARG A 110 -0.55 3.94 9.22
C ARG A 110 -0.03 4.90 8.14
N PHE A 111 -0.88 5.77 7.59
CA PHE A 111 -0.51 6.69 6.51
C PHE A 111 0.67 7.61 6.84
N GLU A 112 0.57 8.39 7.91
CA GLU A 112 1.62 9.32 8.32
C GLU A 112 2.88 8.59 8.82
N HIS A 113 2.70 7.40 9.41
CA HIS A 113 3.81 6.52 9.77
C HIS A 113 4.58 6.05 8.53
N SER A 114 3.90 5.53 7.50
CA SER A 114 4.53 5.10 6.25
C SER A 114 5.31 6.23 5.55
N ILE A 115 4.80 7.47 5.58
CA ILE A 115 5.55 8.64 5.07
C ILE A 115 6.81 8.90 5.90
N GLY A 116 6.71 8.81 7.23
CA GLY A 116 7.85 8.98 8.13
C GLY A 116 8.92 7.89 7.95
N VAL A 117 8.51 6.63 7.74
CA VAL A 117 9.45 5.52 7.46
C VAL A 117 10.15 5.72 6.12
N ALA A 118 9.42 6.15 5.08
CA ALA A 118 10.03 6.50 3.79
C ALA A 118 11.08 7.60 3.95
N TYR A 119 10.76 8.66 4.69
CA TYR A 119 11.69 9.75 4.97
C TYR A 119 12.96 9.24 5.68
N LEU A 120 12.82 8.48 6.76
CA LEU A 120 13.96 7.95 7.51
C LEU A 120 14.79 6.96 6.69
N ALA A 121 14.15 6.12 5.88
CA ALA A 121 14.81 5.20 4.95
C ALA A 121 15.69 5.99 3.96
N GLY A 122 15.13 7.04 3.35
CA GLY A 122 15.81 7.96 2.46
C GLY A 122 16.98 8.69 3.12
N CYS A 123 16.80 9.18 4.35
CA CYS A 123 17.87 9.81 5.12
C CYS A 123 19.01 8.84 5.43
N MET A 124 18.69 7.60 5.81
CA MET A 124 19.70 6.57 6.13
C MET A 124 20.57 6.27 4.90
N VAL A 125 19.93 5.90 3.78
CA VAL A 125 20.66 5.50 2.57
C VAL A 125 21.49 6.65 1.97
N LYS A 126 20.97 7.89 1.99
CA LYS A 126 21.73 9.10 1.58
C LYS A 126 22.92 9.36 2.50
N SER A 127 22.73 9.28 3.82
CA SER A 127 23.81 9.44 4.78
C SER A 127 24.93 8.41 4.57
N LEU A 128 24.59 7.15 4.28
CA LEU A 128 25.58 6.12 3.94
C LEU A 128 26.29 6.42 2.62
N GLN A 129 25.56 6.85 1.59
CA GLN A 129 26.12 7.25 0.28
C GLN A 129 27.14 8.38 0.42
N GLU A 130 26.80 9.44 1.16
CA GLU A 130 27.66 10.60 1.37
C GLU A 130 28.93 10.27 2.17
N LYS A 131 28.79 9.44 3.22
CA LYS A 131 29.91 9.07 4.10
C LYS A 131 30.85 8.04 3.51
N GLN A 132 30.34 7.20 2.60
CA GLN A 132 31.06 6.06 2.04
C GLN A 132 30.76 5.90 0.53
N PRO A 133 31.30 6.79 -0.32
CA PRO A 133 31.14 6.72 -1.77
C PRO A 133 31.60 5.39 -2.38
N GLU A 134 32.54 4.69 -1.72
CA GLU A 134 33.02 3.36 -2.11
C GLU A 134 31.95 2.26 -2.07
N LEU A 135 30.80 2.51 -1.43
CA LEU A 135 29.66 1.59 -1.45
C LEU A 135 28.85 1.66 -2.75
N HIS A 136 29.16 2.61 -3.64
CA HIS A 136 28.52 2.80 -4.95
C HIS A 136 26.99 2.87 -4.89
N ILE A 137 26.42 3.41 -3.82
CA ILE A 137 24.95 3.57 -3.66
C ILE A 137 24.45 4.51 -4.75
N THR A 138 23.49 4.06 -5.56
CA THR A 138 22.95 4.84 -6.69
C THR A 138 21.67 5.59 -6.30
N ASN A 139 21.27 6.59 -7.08
CA ASN A 139 19.97 7.25 -6.89
C ASN A 139 18.79 6.27 -7.05
N ARG A 140 18.97 5.24 -7.89
CA ARG A 140 18.03 4.14 -8.05
C ARG A 140 17.89 3.34 -6.76
N ASP A 141 18.99 2.99 -6.10
CA ASP A 141 18.97 2.31 -4.79
C ASP A 141 18.24 3.14 -3.74
N ILE A 142 18.53 4.44 -3.67
CA ILE A 142 17.87 5.37 -2.75
C ILE A 142 16.36 5.36 -2.97
N LEU A 143 15.93 5.44 -4.22
CA LEU A 143 14.52 5.49 -4.59
C LEU A 143 13.82 4.17 -4.26
N CYS A 144 14.42 3.01 -4.56
CA CYS A 144 13.90 1.69 -4.18
C CYS A 144 13.76 1.53 -2.66
N VAL A 145 14.79 1.89 -1.88
CA VAL A 145 14.76 1.81 -0.41
C VAL A 145 13.68 2.73 0.17
N THR A 146 13.50 3.92 -0.41
CA THR A 146 12.48 4.86 0.02
C THR A 146 11.06 4.38 -0.33
N ILE A 147 10.87 3.80 -1.52
CA ILE A 147 9.59 3.18 -1.92
C ILE A 147 9.26 2.01 -1.00
N ALA A 148 10.23 1.14 -0.70
CA ALA A 148 10.02 0.03 0.24
C ALA A 148 9.62 0.54 1.63
N GLY A 149 10.30 1.57 2.15
CA GLY A 149 9.93 2.22 3.41
C GLY A 149 8.50 2.80 3.39
N LEU A 150 8.11 3.43 2.28
CA LEU A 150 6.75 3.94 2.08
C LEU A 150 5.73 2.79 2.06
N CYS A 151 6.06 1.68 1.39
CA CYS A 151 5.11 0.62 1.07
C CYS A 151 5.08 -0.53 2.10
N HIS A 152 5.95 -0.54 3.11
CA HIS A 152 6.12 -1.68 4.02
C HIS A 152 4.87 -2.09 4.80
N ASP A 153 3.94 -1.15 4.99
CA ASP A 153 2.71 -1.29 5.77
C ASP A 153 1.44 -1.36 4.91
N LEU A 154 1.59 -1.44 3.59
CA LEU A 154 0.48 -1.53 2.64
C LEU A 154 -0.39 -2.77 2.81
N GLY A 155 -0.04 -3.74 3.63
CA GLY A 155 -0.77 -4.98 3.84
C GLY A 155 -1.58 -4.99 5.12
N HIS A 156 -1.48 -3.96 5.97
CA HIS A 156 -2.25 -3.93 7.21
C HIS A 156 -3.75 -3.91 6.95
N GLY A 157 -4.46 -4.76 7.71
CA GLY A 157 -5.91 -4.81 7.75
C GLY A 157 -6.50 -3.92 8.85
N PRO A 158 -7.84 -3.97 9.05
CA PRO A 158 -8.53 -3.21 10.08
C PRO A 158 -7.92 -3.43 11.48
N PHE A 159 -7.65 -2.34 12.19
CA PHE A 159 -7.00 -2.37 13.52
C PHE A 159 -5.56 -2.92 13.54
N SER A 160 -4.83 -2.79 12.42
CA SER A 160 -3.40 -3.09 12.32
C SER A 160 -3.06 -4.50 12.81
N HIS A 161 -2.27 -4.63 13.88
CA HIS A 161 -1.81 -5.94 14.37
C HIS A 161 -2.92 -6.81 14.99
N LEU A 162 -4.11 -6.25 15.20
CA LEU A 162 -5.22 -7.07 15.64
C LEU A 162 -5.71 -7.99 14.50
N PHE A 163 -5.66 -7.51 13.26
CA PHE A 163 -6.13 -8.27 12.11
C PHE A 163 -5.30 -9.53 11.89
N ASP A 164 -3.98 -9.36 11.81
CA ASP A 164 -3.04 -10.40 11.41
C ASP A 164 -2.72 -11.39 12.52
N LYS A 165 -2.53 -10.90 13.75
CA LYS A 165 -2.10 -11.73 14.88
C LYS A 165 -3.26 -12.33 15.67
N LYS A 166 -4.50 -11.87 15.45
CA LYS A 166 -5.68 -12.35 16.21
C LYS A 166 -6.86 -12.72 15.33
N PHE A 167 -7.32 -11.83 14.45
CA PHE A 167 -8.52 -12.09 13.66
C PHE A 167 -8.30 -13.21 12.63
N ILE A 168 -7.27 -13.10 11.78
CA ILE A 168 -6.96 -14.12 10.76
C ILE A 168 -6.76 -15.51 11.38
N PRO A 169 -5.92 -15.68 12.42
CA PRO A 169 -5.78 -16.98 13.10
C PRO A 169 -7.07 -17.51 13.71
N ALA A 170 -8.01 -16.63 14.10
CA ALA A 170 -9.29 -17.05 14.67
C ALA A 170 -10.31 -17.49 13.61
N VAL A 171 -10.26 -16.92 12.40
CA VAL A 171 -11.20 -17.26 11.31
C VAL A 171 -10.64 -18.30 10.34
N GLN A 172 -9.32 -18.37 10.22
CA GLN A 172 -8.59 -19.28 9.34
C GLN A 172 -7.29 -19.70 10.04
N SER A 173 -7.38 -20.69 10.93
CA SER A 173 -6.26 -21.16 11.76
C SER A 173 -5.04 -21.60 10.97
N ASP A 174 -5.25 -22.10 9.75
CA ASP A 174 -4.20 -22.66 8.90
C ASP A 174 -3.64 -21.61 7.93
N ALA A 175 -4.15 -20.37 7.96
CA ALA A 175 -3.60 -19.29 7.16
C ALA A 175 -2.27 -18.79 7.75
N ASN A 176 -1.19 -18.98 7.00
CA ASN A 176 0.06 -18.27 7.23
C ASN A 176 -0.01 -16.87 6.61
N TRP A 177 -0.88 -16.02 7.15
CA TRP A 177 -1.04 -14.65 6.69
C TRP A 177 -0.07 -13.73 7.44
N LYS A 178 0.62 -12.86 6.72
CA LYS A 178 1.50 -11.82 7.26
C LYS A 178 1.21 -10.49 6.56
N HIS A 179 1.30 -9.38 7.29
CA HIS A 179 1.00 -8.08 6.71
C HIS A 179 2.11 -7.68 5.73
N GLU A 180 3.31 -8.20 5.91
CA GLU A 180 4.42 -8.00 4.99
C GLU A 180 4.13 -8.65 3.61
N ASP A 181 3.62 -9.88 3.59
CA ASP A 181 3.21 -10.56 2.34
C ASP A 181 2.04 -9.83 1.68
N ALA A 182 1.06 -9.40 2.47
CA ALA A 182 -0.05 -8.59 1.97
C ALA A 182 0.40 -7.21 1.46
N SER A 183 1.47 -6.64 2.01
CA SER A 183 2.03 -5.34 1.58
C SER A 183 2.64 -5.44 0.20
N VAL A 184 3.39 -6.51 -0.06
CA VAL A 184 3.92 -6.81 -1.40
C VAL A 184 2.77 -7.03 -2.38
N ASN A 185 1.77 -7.84 -2.03
CA ASN A 185 0.62 -8.07 -2.92
C ASN A 185 -0.14 -6.77 -3.24
N MET A 186 -0.33 -5.92 -2.24
CA MET A 186 -0.97 -4.61 -2.42
C MET A 186 -0.11 -3.65 -3.24
N PHE A 187 1.20 -3.70 -3.09
CA PHE A 187 2.13 -2.91 -3.89
C PHE A 187 2.08 -3.31 -5.37
N CYS A 188 2.16 -4.61 -5.68
CA CYS A 188 2.03 -5.10 -7.05
C CYS A 188 0.68 -4.69 -7.67
N HIS A 189 -0.42 -4.91 -6.94
CA HIS A 189 -1.75 -4.48 -7.37
C HIS A 189 -1.83 -2.96 -7.60
N MET A 190 -1.21 -2.16 -6.75
CA MET A 190 -1.16 -0.71 -6.91
C MET A 190 -0.39 -0.30 -8.18
N VAL A 191 0.75 -0.93 -8.47
CA VAL A 191 1.55 -0.65 -9.66
C VAL A 191 0.77 -0.97 -10.94
N GLU A 192 0.10 -2.12 -10.96
CA GLU A 192 -0.71 -2.58 -12.09
C GLU A 192 -1.94 -1.70 -12.32
N GLU A 193 -2.80 -1.53 -11.33
CA GLU A 193 -4.09 -0.81 -11.47
C GLU A 193 -3.92 0.67 -11.81
N ASN A 194 -2.86 1.31 -11.31
CA ASN A 194 -2.61 2.72 -11.53
C ASN A 194 -1.62 2.97 -12.69
N ASN A 195 -1.21 1.91 -13.41
CA ASN A 195 -0.25 1.97 -14.52
C ASN A 195 1.02 2.76 -14.15
N LEU A 196 1.63 2.41 -13.01
CA LEU A 196 2.81 3.12 -12.47
C LEU A 196 4.13 2.65 -13.10
N GLU A 197 4.14 1.50 -13.76
CA GLU A 197 5.35 0.93 -14.36
C GLU A 197 6.04 1.88 -15.36
N PRO A 198 5.36 2.45 -16.38
CA PRO A 198 6.00 3.40 -17.30
C PRO A 198 6.58 4.62 -16.58
N LEU A 199 5.92 5.05 -15.51
CA LEU A 199 6.38 6.16 -14.68
C LEU A 199 7.64 5.78 -13.91
N MET A 200 7.68 4.62 -13.28
CA MET A 200 8.84 4.10 -12.56
C MET A 200 10.06 3.99 -13.49
N VAL A 201 9.86 3.44 -14.70
CA VAL A 201 10.89 3.38 -15.75
C VAL A 201 11.37 4.78 -16.15
N SER A 202 10.46 5.75 -16.30
CA SER A 202 10.84 7.14 -16.63
C SER A 202 11.72 7.81 -15.57
N TYR A 203 11.64 7.35 -14.31
CA TYR A 203 12.52 7.79 -13.22
C TYR A 203 13.77 6.92 -13.06
N GLY A 204 14.03 5.99 -13.97
CA GLY A 204 15.27 5.20 -14.04
C GLY A 204 15.26 3.91 -13.22
N LEU A 205 14.09 3.41 -12.81
CA LEU A 205 13.98 2.06 -12.24
C LEU A 205 14.00 1.03 -13.37
N ASP A 206 14.56 -0.16 -13.09
CA ASP A 206 14.33 -1.34 -13.92
C ASP A 206 13.43 -2.32 -13.17
N MET A 207 12.30 -2.60 -13.80
CA MET A 207 11.14 -3.23 -13.18
C MET A 207 11.39 -4.68 -12.77
N GLU A 208 12.30 -5.39 -13.44
CA GLU A 208 12.57 -6.79 -13.11
C GLU A 208 13.32 -6.88 -11.77
N ASN A 209 14.45 -6.18 -11.67
CA ASN A 209 15.30 -6.26 -10.49
C ASN A 209 14.79 -5.38 -9.34
N ASP A 210 14.22 -4.20 -9.63
CA ASP A 210 13.81 -3.26 -8.58
C ASP A 210 12.51 -3.63 -7.88
N LEU A 211 11.54 -4.21 -8.60
CA LEU A 211 10.34 -4.71 -7.94
C LEU A 211 10.71 -5.84 -6.98
N THR A 212 11.53 -6.78 -7.44
CA THR A 212 12.06 -7.85 -6.61
C THR A 212 12.81 -7.29 -5.39
N PHE A 213 13.64 -6.26 -5.58
CA PHE A 213 14.35 -5.62 -4.48
C PHE A 213 13.41 -4.95 -3.47
N ILE A 214 12.40 -4.20 -3.94
CA ILE A 214 11.41 -3.54 -3.09
C ILE A 214 10.61 -4.58 -2.29
N ASP A 215 10.19 -5.66 -2.92
CA ASP A 215 9.46 -6.76 -2.28
C ASP A 215 10.27 -7.42 -1.16
N GLU A 216 11.55 -7.69 -1.44
CA GLU A 216 12.47 -8.27 -0.47
C GLU A 216 12.76 -7.31 0.70
N LEU A 217 12.84 -5.99 0.46
CA LEU A 217 12.98 -4.99 1.51
C LEU A 217 11.74 -4.91 2.42
N ILE A 218 10.54 -5.05 1.85
CA ILE A 218 9.27 -5.04 2.59
C ILE A 218 9.13 -6.32 3.43
N LYS A 219 9.34 -7.49 2.84
CA LYS A 219 9.26 -8.77 3.55
C LYS A 219 10.37 -8.92 4.59
N GLY A 220 11.53 -8.32 4.29
CA GLY A 220 12.77 -8.49 5.01
C GLY A 220 13.44 -9.81 4.65
N VAL A 221 14.76 -9.74 4.51
CA VAL A 221 15.62 -10.87 4.13
C VAL A 221 16.53 -11.20 5.30
N ASP A 222 16.71 -12.48 5.61
CA ASP A 222 17.65 -12.89 6.66
C ASP A 222 19.08 -12.87 6.11
N THR A 223 19.79 -11.78 6.37
CA THR A 223 21.18 -11.60 5.97
C THR A 223 22.17 -12.39 6.82
N LYS A 224 21.73 -13.28 7.72
CA LYS A 224 22.57 -14.26 8.43
C LYS A 224 22.78 -15.56 7.65
N GLU A 225 21.97 -15.81 6.61
CA GLU A 225 22.12 -17.03 5.83
C GLU A 225 23.50 -17.09 5.15
N LYS A 226 24.07 -18.30 5.10
CA LYS A 226 25.39 -18.58 4.55
C LYS A 226 25.45 -18.17 3.08
N ASP A 227 24.50 -18.67 2.30
CA ASP A 227 24.34 -18.30 0.89
C ASP A 227 23.59 -16.97 0.81
N TRP A 228 23.85 -16.19 -0.24
CA TRP A 228 23.15 -14.92 -0.45
C TRP A 228 21.69 -15.19 -0.84
N PRO A 229 20.71 -14.82 0.00
CA PRO A 229 19.32 -15.23 -0.19
C PRO A 229 18.52 -14.30 -1.12
N ALA A 230 19.01 -13.10 -1.37
CA ALA A 230 18.29 -12.07 -2.12
C ALA A 230 18.62 -12.10 -3.62
N LYS A 231 17.66 -11.68 -4.44
CA LYS A 231 17.78 -11.62 -5.90
C LYS A 231 17.77 -10.19 -6.43
N GLY A 232 17.09 -9.27 -5.76
CA GLY A 232 16.93 -7.90 -6.23
C GLY A 232 18.23 -7.11 -6.27
N ARG A 233 19.17 -7.42 -5.37
CA ARG A 233 20.53 -6.89 -5.36
C ARG A 233 21.53 -7.98 -4.98
N THR A 234 22.78 -7.76 -5.38
CA THR A 234 23.93 -8.61 -5.06
C THR A 234 24.44 -8.37 -3.63
N GLU A 235 25.25 -9.29 -3.12
CA GLU A 235 25.75 -9.30 -1.73
C GLU A 235 26.58 -8.05 -1.37
N ASP A 236 27.20 -7.36 -2.33
CA ASP A 236 27.90 -6.09 -2.11
C ASP A 236 26.95 -4.97 -1.62
N LYS A 237 25.64 -5.15 -1.78
CA LYS A 237 24.58 -4.24 -1.32
C LYS A 237 23.79 -4.79 -0.12
N ALA A 238 24.28 -5.84 0.54
CA ALA A 238 23.55 -6.50 1.63
C ALA A 238 23.07 -5.56 2.73
N PHE A 239 23.85 -4.52 3.06
CA PHE A 239 23.51 -3.52 4.06
C PHE A 239 22.22 -2.74 3.75
N LEU A 240 21.77 -2.66 2.49
CA LEU A 240 20.51 -1.99 2.15
C LEU A 240 19.28 -2.73 2.71
N TYR A 241 19.37 -4.06 2.83
CA TYR A 241 18.31 -4.91 3.38
C TYR A 241 18.15 -4.76 4.90
N GLU A 242 19.07 -4.08 5.57
CA GLU A 242 19.02 -3.81 7.01
C GLU A 242 18.30 -2.48 7.33
N ILE A 243 17.85 -1.72 6.32
CA ILE A 243 17.29 -0.37 6.51
C ILE A 243 15.80 -0.43 6.88
N VAL A 244 14.96 -1.07 6.05
CA VAL A 244 13.49 -1.01 6.17
C VAL A 244 12.95 -2.07 7.13
N ALA A 245 13.32 -3.34 6.92
CA ALA A 245 12.87 -4.47 7.74
C ALA A 245 14.06 -5.37 8.11
N ASN A 246 14.69 -5.09 9.25
CA ASN A 246 15.93 -5.74 9.63
C ASN A 246 15.69 -7.06 10.38
N LYS A 247 15.69 -8.18 9.66
CA LYS A 247 15.50 -9.51 10.28
C LYS A 247 16.71 -9.99 11.09
N ARG A 248 17.89 -9.37 10.91
CA ARG A 248 19.12 -9.76 11.64
C ARG A 248 19.05 -9.41 13.12
N ASN A 249 18.69 -8.17 13.43
CA ASN A 249 18.72 -7.63 14.80
C ASN A 249 17.54 -6.70 15.14
N SER A 250 16.58 -6.53 14.23
CA SER A 250 15.39 -5.69 14.44
C SER A 250 15.71 -4.22 14.74
N ILE A 251 16.83 -3.69 14.25
CA ILE A 251 17.12 -2.26 14.25
C ILE A 251 16.92 -1.74 12.82
N ASP A 252 15.79 -1.08 12.60
CA ASP A 252 15.33 -0.57 11.31
C ASP A 252 14.61 0.77 11.47
N VAL A 253 14.41 1.48 10.36
CA VAL A 253 13.80 2.81 10.35
C VAL A 253 12.30 2.80 10.63
N ASP A 254 11.62 1.67 10.41
CA ASP A 254 10.23 1.43 10.83
C ASP A 254 10.08 1.70 12.34
N LYS A 255 10.91 1.03 13.15
CA LYS A 255 10.96 1.23 14.60
C LYS A 255 11.27 2.64 15.01
N TRP A 256 12.16 3.29 14.27
CA TRP A 256 12.55 4.66 14.61
C TRP A 256 11.41 5.65 14.45
N ASP A 257 10.59 5.48 13.42
CA ASP A 257 9.39 6.29 13.23
C ASP A 257 8.35 5.96 14.30
N TYR A 258 7.93 4.69 14.42
CA TYR A 258 6.80 4.38 15.29
C TYR A 258 7.16 4.63 16.76
N PHE A 259 8.40 4.43 17.21
CA PHE A 259 8.77 4.82 18.57
C PHE A 259 8.65 6.32 18.82
N ALA A 260 9.09 7.14 17.86
CA ALA A 260 8.98 8.59 17.99
C ALA A 260 7.51 9.04 17.93
N ARG A 261 6.74 8.47 17.01
CA ARG A 261 5.34 8.81 16.74
C ARG A 261 4.41 8.35 17.85
N ASP A 262 4.52 7.08 18.26
CA ASP A 262 3.71 6.53 19.34
C ASP A 262 3.99 7.27 20.65
N CYS A 263 5.25 7.56 20.98
CA CYS A 263 5.60 8.40 22.13
C CYS A 263 4.88 9.76 22.08
N HIS A 264 4.93 10.42 20.93
CA HIS A 264 4.30 11.73 20.74
C HIS A 264 2.79 11.68 20.98
N TYR A 265 2.08 10.75 20.32
CA TYR A 265 0.62 10.65 20.40
C TYR A 265 0.12 10.06 21.74
N LEU A 266 0.94 9.28 22.44
CA LEU A 266 0.63 8.75 23.78
C LEU A 266 1.01 9.71 24.91
N GLY A 267 1.70 10.81 24.62
CA GLY A 267 2.20 11.75 25.64
C GLY A 267 3.32 11.17 26.51
N ILE A 268 4.13 10.27 25.93
CA ILE A 268 5.26 9.62 26.61
C ILE A 268 6.55 10.28 26.14
N SER A 269 7.44 10.61 27.07
CA SER A 269 8.74 11.17 26.73
C SER A 269 9.55 10.20 25.87
N LYS A 270 10.02 10.66 24.71
CA LYS A 270 10.93 9.92 23.84
C LYS A 270 12.29 9.76 24.53
N SER A 271 12.69 8.52 24.83
CA SER A 271 14.02 8.20 25.40
C SER A 271 15.09 7.91 24.33
N PHE A 272 14.68 7.78 23.06
CA PHE A 272 15.53 7.35 21.96
C PHE A 272 15.80 8.50 20.96
N ASP A 273 17.03 8.60 20.45
CA ASP A 273 17.41 9.58 19.43
C ASP A 273 17.94 8.89 18.16
N HIS A 274 17.05 8.70 17.17
CA HIS A 274 17.41 8.15 15.87
C HIS A 274 18.38 9.05 15.09
N GLN A 275 18.41 10.37 15.31
CA GLN A 275 19.31 11.25 14.57
C GLN A 275 20.76 10.97 14.95
N ARG A 276 21.01 10.64 16.22
CA ARG A 276 22.32 10.18 16.69
C ARG A 276 22.73 8.87 16.02
N LEU A 277 21.83 7.89 15.90
CA LEU A 277 22.11 6.64 15.20
C LEU A 277 22.44 6.88 13.72
N LEU A 278 21.60 7.66 13.03
CA LEU A 278 21.81 7.99 11.62
C LEU A 278 23.15 8.70 11.40
N LYS A 279 23.53 9.61 12.31
CA LYS A 279 24.82 10.31 12.25
C LYS A 279 26.02 9.37 12.41
N PHE A 280 25.92 8.34 13.25
CA PHE A 280 27.01 7.41 13.53
C PHE A 280 26.95 6.07 12.79
N ALA A 281 25.95 5.87 11.93
CA ALA A 281 25.86 4.71 11.05
C ALA A 281 26.97 4.74 9.99
N ARG A 282 27.63 3.58 9.80
CA ARG A 282 28.59 3.28 8.73
C ARG A 282 28.41 1.84 8.27
N VAL A 283 28.84 1.49 7.08
CA VAL A 283 28.88 0.11 6.60
C VAL A 283 30.28 -0.47 6.84
N CYS A 284 30.33 -1.64 7.45
CA CYS A 284 31.57 -2.38 7.70
C CYS A 284 31.42 -3.84 7.27
N LYS A 285 32.55 -4.50 6.99
CA LYS A 285 32.58 -5.94 6.75
C LYS A 285 32.51 -6.66 8.09
N VAL A 286 31.44 -7.43 8.30
CA VAL A 286 31.17 -8.17 9.54
C VAL A 286 31.16 -9.66 9.23
N GLU A 287 31.76 -10.46 10.11
CA GLU A 287 31.72 -11.92 10.03
C GLU A 287 30.29 -12.43 10.22
N ILE A 288 29.88 -13.36 9.36
CA ILE A 288 28.60 -14.06 9.46
C ILE A 288 28.83 -15.32 10.27
N ASP A 289 27.93 -15.58 11.22
CA ASP A 289 27.92 -16.83 11.94
C ASP A 289 27.20 -17.88 11.09
N ASP A 290 27.95 -18.67 10.33
CA ASP A 290 27.44 -19.70 9.42
C ASP A 290 27.24 -21.06 10.11
N GLY A 291 27.33 -21.10 11.44
CA GLY A 291 27.24 -22.32 12.24
C GLY A 291 28.44 -23.27 12.06
N SER A 292 29.48 -22.87 11.31
CA SER A 292 30.70 -23.66 11.12
C SER A 292 31.78 -23.27 12.13
N ASN A 293 32.59 -24.26 12.54
CA ASN A 293 33.79 -24.03 13.36
C ASN A 293 35.02 -23.66 12.50
N ASN A 294 34.82 -23.11 11.30
CA ASN A 294 35.92 -22.72 10.42
C ASN A 294 36.69 -21.53 11.00
N ALA A 295 38.01 -21.53 10.81
CA ALA A 295 38.89 -20.46 11.28
C ALA A 295 38.67 -19.13 10.52
N GLU A 296 38.12 -19.18 9.30
CA GLU A 296 37.84 -18.00 8.47
C GLU A 296 36.35 -17.96 8.10
N LYS A 297 35.61 -17.07 8.78
CA LYS A 297 34.17 -16.89 8.56
C LYS A 297 33.90 -15.97 7.37
N PRO A 298 32.84 -16.22 6.57
CA PRO A 298 32.45 -15.32 5.49
C PRO A 298 32.13 -13.93 6.03
N LYS A 299 32.48 -12.89 5.28
CA LYS A 299 32.29 -11.48 5.67
C LYS A 299 31.30 -10.80 4.74
N ARG A 300 30.30 -10.14 5.32
CA ARG A 300 29.26 -9.39 4.59
C ARG A 300 29.20 -7.95 5.06
N LEU A 301 28.84 -7.05 4.14
CA LEU A 301 28.67 -5.65 4.45
C LEU A 301 27.38 -5.45 5.26
N SER A 302 27.50 -4.82 6.43
CA SER A 302 26.39 -4.61 7.37
C SER A 302 26.48 -3.22 8.00
N ILE A 303 25.34 -2.65 8.37
CA ILE A 303 25.24 -1.36 9.03
C ILE A 303 25.74 -1.51 10.47
N CYS A 304 26.81 -0.80 10.77
CA CYS A 304 27.46 -0.73 12.06
C CYS A 304 27.32 0.67 12.65
N TYR A 305 27.29 0.72 13.97
CA TYR A 305 27.18 1.95 14.72
C TYR A 305 28.37 2.08 15.67
N ARG A 306 28.70 3.33 16.00
CA ARG A 306 29.85 3.63 16.86
C ARG A 306 29.66 3.07 18.27
N ASP A 307 30.73 2.47 18.79
CA ASP A 307 30.87 1.91 20.15
C ASP A 307 30.45 2.83 21.31
N LYS A 308 30.53 4.15 21.12
CA LYS A 308 30.12 5.19 22.09
C LYS A 308 28.65 5.64 21.95
N VAL A 309 27.81 4.83 21.32
CA VAL A 309 26.37 5.05 21.23
C VAL A 309 25.54 3.90 21.88
N PRO A 310 26.06 3.14 22.88
CA PRO A 310 25.37 1.95 23.38
C PRO A 310 24.07 2.32 24.10
N ASP A 311 24.05 3.44 24.82
CA ASP A 311 22.86 3.95 25.52
C ASP A 311 21.64 4.06 24.60
N THR A 312 21.87 4.37 23.32
CA THR A 312 20.79 4.51 22.34
C THR A 312 20.23 3.14 21.92
N PHE A 313 21.09 2.11 21.85
CA PHE A 313 20.65 0.72 21.65
C PHE A 313 20.00 0.16 22.89
N ASP A 314 20.51 0.46 24.07
CA ASP A 314 19.87 0.09 25.34
C ASP A 314 18.50 0.75 25.43
N ASN A 315 18.34 1.99 24.98
CA ASN A 315 17.03 2.64 24.90
C ASN A 315 16.12 1.97 23.87
N ILE A 316 16.59 1.60 22.67
CA ILE A 316 15.80 0.81 21.71
C ILE A 316 15.39 -0.53 22.33
N ALA A 317 16.34 -1.28 22.88
CA ALA A 317 16.10 -2.56 23.51
C ALA A 317 15.12 -2.40 24.67
N ASN A 318 15.27 -1.37 25.49
CA ASN A 318 14.32 -1.03 26.53
C ASN A 318 12.96 -0.68 25.93
N LEU A 319 12.85 0.04 24.82
CA LEU A 319 11.54 0.29 24.18
C LEU A 319 10.93 -1.00 23.59
N CYS A 320 11.75 -1.91 23.08
CA CYS A 320 11.31 -3.21 22.57
C CYS A 320 10.90 -4.19 23.70
N TYR A 321 11.63 -4.19 24.82
CA TYR A 321 11.62 -5.24 25.84
C TYR A 321 11.19 -4.77 27.24
N THR A 322 11.21 -3.47 27.55
CA THR A 322 10.73 -3.02 28.85
C THR A 322 9.25 -3.33 28.96
N PRO A 323 8.84 -3.86 30.11
CA PRO A 323 7.46 -3.91 30.49
C PRO A 323 6.79 -2.55 30.47
N ILE A 324 7.46 -1.39 30.29
CA ILE A 324 6.84 -0.06 30.32
C ILE A 324 6.32 0.33 28.94
N TYR A 325 7.07 0.16 27.84
CA TYR A 325 6.51 0.30 26.48
C TYR A 325 5.55 -0.84 26.17
N ALA A 326 5.87 -2.05 26.62
CA ALA A 326 4.90 -3.12 26.67
C ALA A 326 3.74 -2.77 27.62
N LEU A 327 3.86 -2.15 28.80
CA LEU A 327 2.70 -1.83 29.65
C LEU A 327 1.87 -0.71 29.04
N GLN A 328 2.49 0.32 28.46
CA GLN A 328 1.82 1.46 27.82
C GLN A 328 1.14 1.08 26.50
N CYS A 329 1.65 0.09 25.74
CA CYS A 329 1.08 -0.33 24.45
C CYS A 329 0.62 -1.80 24.32
N HIS A 330 1.01 -2.74 25.19
CA HIS A 330 0.89 -4.19 24.93
C HIS A 330 0.57 -5.13 26.14
N LYS A 331 0.74 -4.73 27.39
CA LYS A 331 0.60 -5.52 28.63
C LYS A 331 -0.48 -4.91 29.52
N GLN A 332 -0.60 -3.59 29.67
CA GLN A 332 -1.88 -3.04 30.16
C GLN A 332 -2.93 -3.02 29.05
N ILE A 333 -2.56 -2.92 27.79
CA ILE A 333 -3.50 -2.96 26.65
C ILE A 333 -4.14 -4.36 26.53
N TYR A 334 -3.38 -5.45 26.61
CA TYR A 334 -3.94 -6.81 26.53
C TYR A 334 -4.35 -7.42 27.90
N HIS A 335 -3.94 -6.88 29.05
CA HIS A 335 -4.53 -7.24 30.35
C HIS A 335 -5.59 -6.24 30.85
N GLN A 336 -5.80 -5.10 30.20
CA GLN A 336 -7.01 -4.31 30.43
C GLN A 336 -8.18 -5.12 29.88
N LYS A 337 -8.92 -5.72 30.82
CA LYS A 337 -10.16 -6.47 30.55
C LYS A 337 -11.07 -5.75 29.55
N ARG A 338 -11.09 -4.40 29.56
CA ARG A 338 -11.87 -3.56 28.64
C ARG A 338 -11.41 -3.62 27.18
N LEU A 339 -10.11 -3.61 26.90
CA LEU A 339 -9.64 -3.64 25.52
C LEU A 339 -9.69 -5.06 24.94
N CYS A 340 -9.33 -6.08 25.72
CA CYS A 340 -9.56 -7.47 25.31
C CYS A 340 -11.05 -7.75 25.07
N TYR A 341 -11.94 -7.16 25.88
CA TYR A 341 -13.38 -7.19 25.64
C TYR A 341 -13.76 -6.48 24.33
N LEU A 342 -13.30 -5.26 24.08
CA LEU A 342 -13.56 -4.53 22.82
C LEU A 342 -13.06 -5.30 21.60
N ILE A 343 -11.85 -5.85 21.69
CA ILE A 343 -11.27 -6.71 20.66
C ILE A 343 -12.15 -7.94 20.40
N TYR A 344 -12.57 -8.62 21.46
CA TYR A 344 -13.43 -9.81 21.35
C TYR A 344 -14.81 -9.46 20.78
N CYS A 345 -15.42 -8.35 21.22
CA CYS A 345 -16.66 -7.83 20.66
C CYS A 345 -16.51 -7.49 19.18
N LEU A 346 -15.41 -6.85 18.77
CA LEU A 346 -15.12 -6.56 17.36
C LEU A 346 -15.01 -7.85 16.55
N ILE A 347 -14.25 -8.84 17.03
CA ILE A 347 -14.12 -10.14 16.36
C ILE A 347 -15.49 -10.81 16.23
N ILE A 348 -16.32 -10.81 17.29
CA ILE A 348 -17.69 -11.33 17.23
C ILE A 348 -18.53 -10.56 16.21
N ILE A 349 -18.48 -9.22 16.21
CA ILE A 349 -19.23 -8.40 15.26
C ILE A 349 -18.78 -8.71 13.84
N PHE A 350 -17.48 -8.78 13.56
CA PHE A 350 -16.96 -9.13 12.23
C PHE A 350 -17.41 -10.52 11.80
N LEU A 351 -17.31 -11.52 12.68
CA LEU A 351 -17.76 -12.88 12.41
C LEU A 351 -19.27 -12.93 12.14
N TRP A 352 -20.05 -12.22 12.95
CA TRP A 352 -21.50 -12.16 12.83
C TRP A 352 -21.93 -11.42 11.55
N SER A 353 -21.27 -10.31 11.22
CA SER A 353 -21.47 -9.61 9.94
C SER A 353 -21.08 -10.47 8.75
N PHE A 354 -19.98 -11.22 8.83
CA PHE A 354 -19.55 -12.13 7.78
C PHE A 354 -20.57 -13.26 7.55
N LEU A 355 -21.07 -13.87 8.63
CA LEU A 355 -22.12 -14.88 8.56
C LEU A 355 -23.43 -14.33 7.97
N ASN A 356 -23.82 -13.11 8.35
CA ASN A 356 -25.01 -12.46 7.78
C ASN A 356 -24.83 -12.14 6.29
N ILE A 357 -23.67 -11.63 5.87
CA ILE A 357 -23.38 -11.35 4.45
C ILE A 357 -23.37 -12.66 3.66
N LEU A 358 -22.74 -13.71 4.18
CA LEU A 358 -22.73 -15.03 3.55
C LEU A 358 -24.16 -15.59 3.44
N GLN A 359 -24.98 -15.43 4.47
CA GLN A 359 -26.40 -15.80 4.43
C GLN A 359 -27.18 -15.00 3.39
N ILE A 360 -26.98 -13.68 3.28
CA ILE A 360 -27.63 -12.83 2.26
C ILE A 360 -27.20 -13.25 0.84
N LEU A 361 -25.92 -13.58 0.64
CA LEU A 361 -25.40 -14.01 -0.66
C LEU A 361 -25.84 -15.43 -1.05
N LEU A 362 -26.06 -16.31 -0.07
CA LEU A 362 -26.54 -17.69 -0.30
C LEU A 362 -28.07 -17.79 -0.35
N PHE A 363 -28.80 -16.79 0.16
CA PHE A 363 -30.27 -16.76 0.15
C PHE A 363 -30.90 -16.89 -1.24
N PRO A 364 -30.40 -16.23 -2.31
CA PRO A 364 -30.93 -16.38 -3.67
C PRO A 364 -30.70 -17.78 -4.24
N LEU A 365 -29.58 -18.42 -3.90
CA LEU A 365 -29.22 -19.77 -4.37
C LEU A 365 -30.12 -20.83 -3.73
N PHE A 366 -30.43 -20.70 -2.44
CA PHE A 366 -31.40 -21.58 -1.76
C PHE A 366 -32.84 -21.34 -2.23
N SER A 367 -33.22 -20.08 -2.45
CA SER A 367 -34.55 -19.74 -2.97
C SER A 367 -34.78 -20.28 -4.39
N THR A 368 -33.78 -20.21 -5.28
CA THR A 368 -33.90 -20.76 -6.64
C THR A 368 -33.92 -22.28 -6.64
N PHE A 369 -33.12 -22.93 -5.80
CA PHE A 369 -33.11 -24.40 -5.69
C PHE A 369 -34.46 -24.96 -5.20
N ILE A 370 -35.11 -24.28 -4.26
CA ILE A 370 -36.42 -24.69 -3.71
C ILE A 370 -37.56 -24.37 -4.69
N SER A 371 -37.53 -23.22 -5.39
CA SER A 371 -38.53 -22.89 -6.43
C SER A 371 -38.47 -23.84 -7.64
N ILE A 372 -37.31 -24.43 -7.94
CA ILE A 372 -37.18 -25.42 -9.03
C ILE A 372 -37.77 -26.79 -8.64
N GLN A 373 -37.78 -27.16 -7.35
CA GLN A 373 -38.33 -28.44 -6.89
C GLN A 373 -39.82 -28.40 -6.46
N PHE A 374 -40.35 -27.27 -6.01
CA PHE A 374 -41.73 -27.21 -5.48
C PHE A 374 -42.52 -26.02 -6.00
N ASN A 375 -43.59 -26.33 -6.73
CA ASN A 375 -44.41 -25.35 -7.48
C ASN A 375 -45.71 -24.97 -6.75
N SER A 376 -45.71 -24.85 -5.41
CA SER A 376 -46.89 -24.44 -4.65
C SER A 376 -46.63 -23.29 -3.67
N ILE A 377 -47.41 -22.22 -3.81
CA ILE A 377 -47.26 -20.94 -3.09
C ILE A 377 -47.50 -21.08 -1.58
N GLN A 378 -48.32 -22.04 -1.15
CA GLN A 378 -48.62 -22.27 0.27
C GLN A 378 -47.49 -22.98 1.05
N PHE A 379 -46.66 -23.79 0.38
CA PHE A 379 -45.55 -24.48 1.04
C PHE A 379 -44.36 -23.54 1.30
N ASN A 380 -44.12 -22.59 0.38
CA ASN A 380 -43.03 -21.62 0.49
C ASN A 380 -43.15 -20.68 1.71
N MET A 381 -44.36 -20.29 2.11
CA MET A 381 -44.53 -19.43 3.30
C MET A 381 -44.29 -20.17 4.62
N CYS A 382 -44.71 -21.44 4.72
CA CYS A 382 -44.53 -22.25 5.92
C CYS A 382 -43.06 -22.65 6.11
N PHE A 383 -42.37 -22.97 5.02
CA PHE A 383 -40.93 -23.29 5.04
C PHE A 383 -40.07 -22.05 5.32
N ALA A 384 -40.39 -20.89 4.73
CA ALA A 384 -39.71 -19.63 5.07
C ALA A 384 -39.85 -19.30 6.56
N GLY A 385 -41.04 -19.48 7.14
CA GLY A 385 -41.27 -19.32 8.58
C GLY A 385 -40.46 -20.29 9.43
N MET A 386 -40.41 -21.58 9.05
CA MET A 386 -39.60 -22.58 9.76
C MET A 386 -38.10 -22.33 9.63
N THR A 387 -37.62 -21.81 8.50
CA THR A 387 -36.22 -21.46 8.28
C THR A 387 -35.83 -20.25 9.13
N ILE A 388 -36.69 -19.22 9.19
CA ILE A 388 -36.47 -18.05 10.07
C ILE A 388 -36.46 -18.46 11.54
N VAL A 389 -37.37 -19.34 11.98
CA VAL A 389 -37.43 -19.82 13.37
C VAL A 389 -36.23 -20.71 13.70
N THR A 390 -35.81 -21.61 12.82
CA THR A 390 -34.58 -22.40 13.04
C THR A 390 -33.34 -21.52 13.02
N MET A 391 -33.27 -20.49 12.18
CA MET A 391 -32.20 -19.50 12.18
C MET A 391 -32.18 -18.65 13.46
N TYR A 392 -33.35 -18.25 13.98
CA TYR A 392 -33.45 -17.53 15.25
C TYR A 392 -33.02 -18.42 16.43
N CYS A 393 -33.47 -19.68 16.45
CA CYS A 393 -33.08 -20.67 17.44
C CYS A 393 -31.57 -21.01 17.36
N LEU A 394 -30.98 -21.14 16.17
CA LEU A 394 -29.54 -21.32 15.99
C LEU A 394 -28.77 -20.09 16.49
N SER A 395 -29.25 -18.88 16.24
CA SER A 395 -28.64 -17.65 16.76
C SER A 395 -28.69 -17.59 18.29
N ILE A 396 -29.81 -18.01 18.90
CA ILE A 396 -29.98 -18.05 20.35
C ILE A 396 -29.09 -19.14 20.97
N VAL A 397 -29.07 -20.35 20.39
CA VAL A 397 -28.22 -21.45 20.86
C VAL A 397 -26.74 -21.11 20.72
N PHE A 398 -26.34 -20.40 19.65
CA PHE A 398 -24.96 -19.93 19.49
C PHE A 398 -24.61 -18.82 20.46
N THR A 399 -25.54 -17.90 20.74
CA THR A 399 -25.38 -16.85 21.76
C THR A 399 -25.27 -17.44 23.17
N LEU A 400 -26.07 -18.46 23.49
CA LEU A 400 -26.01 -19.20 24.75
C LEU A 400 -24.72 -20.02 24.88
N ASN A 401 -24.25 -20.65 23.79
CA ASN A 401 -22.95 -21.33 23.79
C ASN A 401 -21.78 -20.35 23.96
N LEU A 402 -21.86 -19.16 23.37
CA LEU A 402 -20.87 -18.09 23.60
C LEU A 402 -20.91 -17.57 25.04
N GLU A 403 -22.09 -17.45 25.65
CA GLU A 403 -22.22 -17.16 27.09
C GLU A 403 -21.67 -18.29 27.97
N GLN A 404 -21.83 -19.55 27.57
CA GLN A 404 -21.35 -20.71 28.33
C GLN A 404 -19.82 -20.85 28.22
N ILE A 405 -19.24 -20.60 27.05
CA ILE A 405 -17.79 -20.45 26.83
C ILE A 405 -17.25 -19.25 27.63
N TYR A 406 -17.98 -18.13 27.65
CA TYR A 406 -17.69 -16.95 28.47
C TYR A 406 -17.66 -17.28 29.97
N MET A 407 -18.63 -18.04 30.49
CA MET A 407 -18.68 -18.43 31.91
C MET A 407 -17.59 -19.46 32.26
N GLN A 408 -17.31 -20.42 31.39
CA GLN A 408 -16.23 -21.39 31.61
C GLN A 408 -14.85 -20.74 31.61
N GLN A 409 -14.60 -19.74 30.76
CA GLN A 409 -13.30 -19.03 30.74
C GLN A 409 -13.20 -17.93 31.81
N LYS A 410 -14.32 -17.34 32.25
CA LYS A 410 -14.37 -16.45 33.41
C LYS A 410 -13.92 -17.17 34.69
N HIS A 411 -14.25 -18.45 34.84
CA HIS A 411 -13.77 -19.28 35.96
C HIS A 411 -12.31 -19.72 35.83
N ALA A 412 -11.76 -19.77 34.61
CA ALA A 412 -10.33 -20.05 34.39
C ALA A 412 -9.43 -18.79 34.54
N CYS A 413 -10.02 -17.60 34.65
CA CYS A 413 -9.33 -16.30 34.74
C CYS A 413 -9.57 -15.53 36.07
N ILE A 414 -10.26 -16.16 37.04
CA ILE A 414 -10.21 -15.77 38.47
C ILE A 414 -9.11 -16.62 39.10
#